data_AF-A0A8C6Y0F7-F1
#
_entry.id   AF-A0A8C6Y0F7-F1
#
_cell.length_a   1.000
_cell.length_b   1.000
_cell.length_c   1.000
_cell.angle_alpha   90.00
_cell.angle_beta   90.00
_cell.angle_gamma   90.00
#
_symmetry.space_group_name_H-M   'P 1'
#
loop_
_entity.id
_entity.type
_entity.pdbx_description
1 polymer ?
#
loop_
_entity_poly.entity_id
_entity_poly.type
_entity_poly.pdbx_seq_one_letter_code
_entity_poly.pdbx_strand_id
1 'polypeptide(L)'
;MRTVFLFLKIMDQLRAENAQLSQQMALLTAQVAQMQAAWPCHKCPVAVPDKFDGSLAQFPAFWGQCQLYMSLRPEDFPSDRDKVGFLISLLSGSAAHWATPLLTHPKQVLDNYAEFCHQFQAMFEDPV
;
A
#
# COMPACT_ATOMS: atom_id res chain seq x y z
N MET A 1 -26.41 -27.05 -52.56
CA MET A 1 -25.31 -27.86 -51.98
C MET A 1 -24.11 -27.00 -51.51
N ARG A 2 -23.47 -26.20 -52.37
CA ARG A 2 -22.28 -25.38 -52.01
C ARG A 2 -22.48 -24.39 -50.83
N THR A 3 -23.60 -23.68 -50.79
CA THR A 3 -23.86 -22.63 -49.78
C THR A 3 -24.03 -23.19 -48.36
N VAL A 4 -24.70 -24.35 -48.22
CA VAL A 4 -24.88 -25.04 -46.94
C VAL A 4 -23.54 -25.54 -46.39
N PHE A 5 -22.66 -26.03 -47.27
CA PHE A 5 -21.32 -26.47 -46.91
C PHE A 5 -20.42 -25.33 -46.43
N LEU A 6 -20.52 -24.16 -47.07
CA LEU A 6 -19.83 -22.94 -46.63
C LEU A 6 -20.33 -22.47 -45.25
N PHE A 7 -21.65 -22.52 -45.02
CA PHE A 7 -22.24 -22.09 -43.74
C PHE A 7 -21.83 -22.99 -42.57
N LEU A 8 -21.81 -24.32 -42.79
CA LEU A 8 -21.29 -25.29 -41.81
C LEU A 8 -19.82 -25.02 -41.48
N LYS A 9 -18.99 -24.80 -42.51
CA LYS A 9 -17.56 -24.51 -42.33
C LYS A 9 -17.33 -23.23 -41.51
N ILE A 10 -18.16 -22.19 -41.71
CA ILE A 10 -18.10 -20.94 -40.94
C ILE A 10 -18.53 -21.17 -39.49
N MET A 11 -19.58 -21.95 -39.22
CA MET A 11 -20.00 -22.25 -37.85
C MET A 11 -18.97 -23.07 -37.08
N ASP A 12 -18.35 -24.06 -37.73
CA ASP A 12 -17.28 -24.84 -37.11
C ASP A 12 -16.06 -23.96 -36.80
N GLN A 13 -15.71 -23.05 -37.71
CA GLN A 13 -14.65 -22.07 -37.49
C GLN A 13 -14.98 -21.15 -36.30
N LEU A 14 -16.18 -20.61 -36.24
CA LEU A 14 -16.62 -19.72 -35.16
C LEU A 14 -16.64 -20.45 -33.80
N ARG A 15 -17.00 -21.72 -33.79
CA ARG A 15 -16.96 -22.57 -32.60
C ARG A 15 -15.52 -22.81 -32.13
N ALA A 16 -14.60 -23.06 -33.06
CA ALA A 16 -13.19 -23.22 -32.75
C ALA A 16 -12.59 -21.92 -32.16
N GLU A 17 -12.89 -20.77 -32.75
CA GLU A 17 -12.44 -19.46 -32.26
C GLU A 17 -13.00 -19.14 -30.86
N ASN A 18 -14.29 -19.41 -30.62
CA ASN A 18 -14.89 -19.24 -29.28
C ASN A 18 -14.25 -20.17 -28.24
N ALA A 19 -13.92 -21.40 -28.62
CA ALA A 19 -13.24 -22.34 -27.73
C ALA A 19 -11.83 -21.85 -27.39
N GLN A 20 -11.10 -21.34 -28.39
CA GLN A 20 -9.77 -20.77 -28.18
C GLN A 20 -9.81 -19.53 -27.29
N LEU A 21 -10.75 -18.60 -27.54
CA LEU A 21 -10.91 -17.40 -26.72
C LEU A 21 -11.27 -17.76 -25.28
N SER A 22 -12.14 -18.75 -25.09
CA SER A 22 -12.51 -19.25 -23.77
C SER A 22 -11.31 -19.86 -23.02
N GLN A 23 -10.44 -20.60 -23.73
CA GLN A 23 -9.20 -21.11 -23.15
C GLN A 23 -8.23 -19.99 -22.77
N GLN A 24 -8.08 -18.96 -23.61
CA GLN A 24 -7.23 -17.80 -23.27
C GLN A 24 -7.75 -17.05 -22.04
N MET A 25 -9.07 -16.84 -21.95
CA MET A 25 -9.71 -16.24 -20.77
C MET A 25 -9.45 -17.09 -19.52
N ALA A 26 -9.56 -18.42 -19.62
CA ALA A 26 -9.30 -19.31 -18.49
C ALA A 26 -7.84 -19.23 -18.01
N LEU A 27 -6.87 -19.19 -18.92
CA LEU A 27 -5.45 -19.04 -18.61
C LEU A 27 -5.14 -17.69 -17.95
N LEU A 28 -5.67 -16.59 -18.51
CA LEU A 28 -5.53 -15.25 -17.92
C LEU A 28 -6.17 -15.19 -16.52
N THR A 29 -7.35 -15.77 -16.35
CA THR A 29 -8.03 -15.81 -15.05
C THR A 29 -7.22 -16.59 -14.02
N ALA A 30 -6.60 -17.72 -14.42
CA ALA A 30 -5.72 -18.48 -13.54
C ALA A 30 -4.45 -17.70 -13.15
N GLN A 31 -3.82 -16.99 -14.09
CA GLN A 31 -2.68 -16.11 -13.80
C GLN A 31 -3.06 -14.98 -12.83
N VAL A 32 -4.22 -14.34 -13.03
CA VAL A 32 -4.72 -13.31 -12.11
C VAL A 32 -4.98 -13.89 -10.73
N ALA A 33 -5.59 -15.07 -10.63
CA ALA A 33 -5.81 -15.74 -9.35
C ALA A 33 -4.49 -16.08 -8.63
N GLN A 34 -3.46 -16.52 -9.37
CA GLN A 34 -2.12 -16.76 -8.82
C GLN A 34 -1.44 -15.47 -8.34
N MET A 35 -1.54 -14.38 -9.10
CA MET A 35 -1.05 -13.06 -8.67
C MET A 35 -1.81 -12.54 -7.44
N GLN A 36 -3.13 -12.75 -7.37
CA GLN A 36 -3.94 -12.35 -6.23
C GLN A 36 -3.70 -13.21 -5.00
N ALA A 37 -3.36 -14.49 -5.15
CA ALA A 37 -2.95 -15.35 -4.04
C ALA A 37 -1.55 -14.98 -3.50
N ALA A 38 -0.69 -14.45 -4.37
CA ALA A 38 0.62 -13.92 -3.99
C ALA A 38 0.55 -12.50 -3.40
N TRP A 39 -0.56 -11.78 -3.61
CA TRP A 39 -0.87 -10.58 -2.83
C TRP A 39 -1.61 -11.00 -1.58
N PRO A 40 -0.95 -11.06 -0.42
CA PRO A 40 -1.70 -11.18 0.82
C PRO A 40 -2.66 -9.98 0.89
N CYS A 41 -3.95 -10.26 0.71
CA CYS A 41 -5.00 -9.33 1.07
C CYS A 41 -4.98 -9.28 2.59
N HIS A 42 -4.05 -8.51 3.14
CA HIS A 42 -4.00 -8.17 4.55
C HIS A 42 -5.24 -7.33 4.81
N LYS A 43 -6.37 -8.01 5.06
CA LYS A 43 -7.44 -7.46 5.86
C LYS A 43 -6.88 -7.31 7.27
N CYS A 44 -5.99 -6.33 7.45
CA CYS A 44 -5.54 -5.95 8.76
C CYS A 44 -6.75 -5.35 9.46
N PRO A 45 -7.19 -5.91 10.60
CA PRO A 45 -8.37 -5.43 11.30
C PRO A 45 -8.17 -4.04 11.93
N VAL A 46 -6.97 -3.46 11.78
CA VAL A 46 -6.59 -2.19 12.41
C VAL A 46 -6.71 -1.05 11.41
N ALA A 47 -7.47 -0.03 11.81
CA ALA A 47 -7.64 1.19 11.06
C ALA A 47 -6.31 1.93 10.92
N VAL A 48 -6.11 2.58 9.78
CA VAL A 48 -4.99 3.50 9.58
C VAL A 48 -5.13 4.64 10.61
N PRO A 49 -4.05 5.05 11.30
CA PRO A 49 -4.11 6.16 12.25
C PRO A 49 -4.56 7.47 11.58
N ASP A 50 -5.20 8.33 12.38
CA ASP A 50 -5.63 9.65 11.90
C ASP A 50 -4.44 10.57 11.61
N LYS A 51 -4.68 11.61 10.81
CA LYS A 51 -3.66 12.62 10.54
C LYS A 51 -3.34 13.43 11.80
N PHE A 52 -2.06 13.70 12.00
CA PHE A 52 -1.55 14.50 13.13
C PHE A 52 -1.24 15.92 12.67
N ASP A 53 -1.85 16.91 13.30
CA ASP A 53 -1.66 18.34 12.96
C ASP A 53 -0.53 19.03 13.73
N GLY A 54 0.02 18.35 14.75
CA GLY A 54 1.02 18.89 15.69
C GLY A 54 0.49 19.14 17.10
N SER A 55 -0.77 18.82 17.40
CA SER A 55 -1.37 18.98 18.73
C SER A 55 -0.72 18.07 19.79
N LEU A 56 0.03 18.66 20.74
CA LEU A 56 0.71 17.92 21.81
C LEU A 56 -0.24 17.01 22.61
N ALA A 57 -1.49 17.44 22.82
CA ALA A 57 -2.50 16.66 23.53
C ALA A 57 -2.89 15.35 22.79
N GLN A 58 -2.76 15.34 21.46
CA GLN A 58 -3.06 14.18 20.62
C GLN A 58 -1.84 13.30 20.36
N PHE A 59 -0.63 13.81 20.64
CA PHE A 59 0.62 13.11 20.33
C PHE A 59 0.72 11.71 20.94
N PRO A 60 0.42 11.47 22.24
CA PRO A 60 0.51 10.13 22.81
C PRO A 60 -0.41 9.11 22.13
N ALA A 61 -1.63 9.53 21.78
CA ALA A 61 -2.59 8.68 21.10
C ALA A 61 -2.15 8.38 19.66
N PHE A 62 -1.74 9.41 18.91
CA PHE A 62 -1.22 9.28 17.56
C PHE A 62 0.01 8.35 17.51
N TRP A 63 0.96 8.56 18.42
CA TRP A 63 2.20 7.78 18.48
C TRP A 63 1.93 6.30 18.77
N GLY A 64 1.11 6.01 19.77
CA GLY A 64 0.72 4.64 20.10
C GLY A 64 -0.01 3.94 18.96
N GLN A 65 -0.93 4.64 18.27
CA GLN A 65 -1.62 4.10 17.10
C GLN A 65 -0.66 3.79 15.95
N CYS A 66 0.30 4.66 15.67
CA CYS A 66 1.30 4.44 14.62
C CYS A 66 2.19 3.23 14.92
N GLN A 67 2.70 3.13 16.16
CA GLN A 67 3.51 2.00 16.59
C GLN A 67 2.73 0.69 16.52
N LEU A 68 1.47 0.69 16.98
CA LEU A 68 0.60 -0.47 16.89
C LEU A 68 0.36 -0.88 15.43
N TYR A 69 0.03 0.07 14.55
CA TYR A 69 -0.22 -0.19 13.14
C TYR A 69 0.99 -0.83 12.45
N MET A 70 2.19 -0.28 12.66
CA MET A 70 3.43 -0.83 12.11
C MET A 70 3.75 -2.22 12.70
N SER A 71 3.53 -2.43 14.00
CA SER A 71 3.78 -3.72 14.65
C SER A 71 2.90 -4.85 14.13
N LEU A 72 1.68 -4.53 13.69
CA LEU A 72 0.72 -5.48 13.15
C LEU A 72 0.88 -5.73 11.65
N ARG A 73 1.72 -4.94 10.97
CA ARG A 73 1.96 -5.03 9.52
C ARG A 73 3.46 -4.95 9.19
N PRO A 74 4.31 -5.81 9.79
CA PRO A 74 5.76 -5.73 9.58
C PRO A 74 6.16 -5.93 8.12
N GLU A 75 5.37 -6.68 7.35
CA GLU A 75 5.55 -6.89 5.91
C GLU A 75 5.40 -5.62 5.04
N ASP A 76 4.58 -4.65 5.48
CA ASP A 76 4.37 -3.39 4.77
C ASP A 76 5.48 -2.36 5.07
N PHE A 77 6.33 -2.65 6.06
CA PHE A 77 7.40 -1.76 6.52
C PHE A 77 8.77 -2.46 6.55
N PRO A 78 9.27 -2.98 5.40
CA PRO A 78 10.51 -3.75 5.34
C PRO A 78 11.77 -2.92 5.61
N SER A 79 11.71 -1.60 5.42
CA SER A 79 12.82 -0.68 5.71
C SER A 79 12.44 0.42 6.69
N ASP A 80 13.45 1.03 7.32
CA ASP A 80 13.26 2.20 8.17
C ASP A 80 12.67 3.38 7.39
N ARG A 81 13.02 3.50 6.10
CA ARG A 81 12.46 4.50 5.20
C ARG A 81 10.96 4.35 5.00
N ASP A 82 10.45 3.12 4.95
CA ASP A 82 9.01 2.87 4.81
C ASP A 82 8.26 3.31 6.07
N LYS A 83 8.83 3.04 7.26
CA LYS A 83 8.27 3.48 8.55
C LYS A 83 8.25 4.99 8.67
N VAL A 84 9.38 5.65 8.36
CA VAL A 84 9.49 7.11 8.42
C VAL A 84 8.57 7.76 7.39
N GLY A 85 8.53 7.23 6.17
CA GLY A 85 7.64 7.70 5.11
C GLY A 85 6.16 7.63 5.51
N PHE A 86 5.76 6.53 6.16
CA PHE A 86 4.41 6.38 6.69
C PHE A 86 4.08 7.43 7.76
N LEU A 87 4.94 7.60 8.77
CA LEU A 87 4.74 8.63 9.80
C LEU A 87 4.61 10.02 9.19
N ILE A 88 5.50 10.38 8.26
CA ILE A 88 5.46 11.69 7.58
C ILE A 88 4.16 11.85 6.76
N SER A 89 3.67 10.79 6.12
CA SER A 89 2.42 10.82 5.33
C SER A 89 1.17 11.13 6.17
N LEU A 90 1.23 10.82 7.47
CA LEU A 90 0.16 11.09 8.43
C LEU A 90 0.26 12.51 9.01
N LEU A 91 1.36 13.23 8.79
CA LEU A 91 1.48 14.61 9.27
C LEU A 91 0.63 15.56 8.43
N SER A 92 0.07 16.56 9.10
CA SER A 92 -0.71 17.65 8.54
C SER A 92 -0.41 18.94 9.32
N GLY A 93 -0.93 20.07 8.85
CA GLY A 93 -0.79 21.35 9.55
C GLY A 93 0.66 21.68 9.96
N SER A 94 0.85 22.00 11.24
CA SER A 94 2.15 22.39 11.79
C SER A 94 3.18 21.26 11.80
N ALA A 95 2.74 20.01 12.00
CA ALA A 95 3.63 18.86 11.95
C ALA A 95 4.19 18.59 10.54
N ALA A 96 3.39 18.82 9.50
CA ALA A 96 3.87 18.72 8.12
C ALA A 96 4.91 19.81 7.79
N HIS A 97 4.73 21.02 8.31
CA HIS A 97 5.72 22.09 8.19
C HIS A 97 7.06 21.72 8.84
N TRP A 98 7.02 21.11 10.02
CA TRP A 98 8.22 20.59 10.68
C TRP A 98 8.95 19.51 9.85
N ALA A 99 8.21 18.63 9.17
CA ALA A 99 8.81 17.56 8.36
C ALA A 99 9.33 18.04 6.99
N THR A 100 8.88 19.19 6.48
CA THR A 100 9.28 19.75 5.17
C THR A 100 10.81 19.84 4.97
N PRO A 101 11.62 20.36 5.91
CA PRO A 101 13.09 20.35 5.76
C PRO A 101 13.69 18.95 5.69
N LEU A 102 13.09 17.95 6.36
CA LEU A 102 13.56 16.56 6.33
C LEU A 102 13.36 15.93 4.95
N LEU A 103 12.30 16.34 4.22
CA LEU A 103 12.00 15.87 2.88
C LEU A 103 12.82 16.56 1.78
N THR A 104 13.13 17.85 1.95
CA THR A 104 13.87 18.64 0.95
C THR A 104 15.37 18.44 1.05
N HIS A 105 15.88 18.17 2.25
CA HIS A 105 17.28 17.85 2.51
C HIS A 105 17.33 16.52 3.24
N PRO A 106 17.07 15.40 2.55
CA PRO A 106 17.04 14.08 3.16
C PRO A 106 18.43 13.76 3.70
N LYS A 107 18.64 14.06 4.99
CA LYS A 107 19.74 13.50 5.76
C LYS A 107 19.49 11.99 5.91
N GLN A 108 20.48 11.26 6.43
CA GLN A 108 20.32 9.86 6.85
C GLN A 108 19.14 9.61 7.82
N VAL A 109 18.50 10.66 8.35
CA VAL A 109 17.31 10.58 9.22
C VAL A 109 16.12 9.90 8.55
N LEU A 110 15.91 10.03 7.23
CA LEU A 110 14.80 9.35 6.56
C LEU A 110 15.03 7.84 6.43
N ASP A 111 16.30 7.41 6.46
CA ASP A 111 16.68 6.00 6.38
C ASP A 111 17.04 5.43 7.78
N ASN A 112 16.78 6.18 8.86
CA ASN A 112 17.04 5.78 10.23
C ASN A 112 15.81 6.07 11.11
N TYR A 113 15.04 5.03 11.37
CA TYR A 113 13.79 5.15 12.10
C TYR A 113 14.01 5.62 13.55
N ALA A 114 15.07 5.14 14.21
CA ALA A 114 15.36 5.50 15.60
C ALA A 114 15.70 6.99 15.75
N GLU A 115 16.52 7.53 14.84
CA GLU A 115 16.86 8.95 14.84
C GLU A 115 15.63 9.82 14.54
N PHE A 116 14.77 9.39 13.62
CA PHE A 116 13.51 10.07 13.36
C PHE A 116 12.61 10.10 14.60
N CYS A 117 12.41 8.95 15.27
CA CYS A 117 11.62 8.85 16.50
C CYS A 117 12.14 9.82 17.58
N HIS A 118 13.45 9.87 17.78
CA HIS A 118 14.06 10.75 18.77
C HIS A 118 13.77 12.23 18.47
N GLN A 119 13.94 12.68 17.22
CA GLN A 119 13.63 14.06 16.83
C GLN A 119 12.14 14.37 16.88
N PHE A 120 11.29 13.41 16.52
CA PHE A 120 9.85 13.56 16.52
C PHE A 120 9.28 13.67 17.94
N GLN A 121 9.73 12.79 18.84
CA GLN A 121 9.41 12.86 20.26
C GLN A 121 9.94 14.13 20.91
N ALA A 122 11.20 14.52 20.65
CA ALA A 122 11.74 15.76 21.20
C ALA A 122 10.98 17.03 20.77
N MET A 123 10.26 16.99 19.65
CA MET A 123 9.45 18.12 19.16
C MET A 123 8.03 18.14 19.74
N PHE A 124 7.40 16.97 19.91
CA PHE A 124 5.96 16.87 20.20
C PHE A 124 5.62 16.16 21.53
N GLU A 125 6.61 15.61 22.22
CA GLU A 125 6.48 15.13 23.59
C GLU A 125 6.61 16.33 24.54
N ASP A 126 5.68 16.44 25.49
CA ASP A 126 5.65 17.53 26.46
C ASP A 126 6.91 17.44 27.35
N PRO A 127 7.73 18.51 27.47
CA PRO A 127 8.81 18.53 28.45
C PRO A 127 8.19 18.53 29.86
N VAL A 128 8.23 17.37 30.51
CA VAL A 128 7.91 17.22 31.95
C VAL A 128 8.77 18.14 32.79
#